data_AF-B5ECP5-F1
#
_entry.id   AF-B5ECP5-F1
#
_cell.length_a   1.000
_cell.length_b   1.000
_cell.length_c   1.000
_cell.angle_alpha   90.00
_cell.angle_beta   90.00
_cell.angle_gamma   90.00
#
_symmetry.space_group_name_H-M   'P 1'
#
loop_
_entity.id
_entity.type
_entity.pdbx_description
1 polymer ?
#
loop_
_entity_poly.entity_id
_entity_poly.type
_entity_poly.pdbx_seq_one_letter_code
_entity_poly.pdbx_strand_id
1 'polypeptide(L)'
;MCQRLSLRGALLGSLMLCLLLFQPQQSLAAPLLSLIPAGSGSFVLQGTGFSNVAGIDLTITYDSSRLSNPRLTQGPLARGAVTALNRNDAGTLLVSIIGAPAINGNGPVATVLFDQQGGGTGQISARGSIIDTLGSKQAVLIFAGSSTDTVQPPATPAPSAPASPASNHDQPGVGENDGVADPGTTPARTGARILGGSVSLPAAEAPALSGGGVNPSGAIQDRDAPLAPAEIQQTPTVGRPPVEKATADPAQPDNAPAADPAPAAPIEAASVLERFRTYTGQRSAAGFISLFAPGMNQCFRQEPAVGISTPGSILALTIPRSGDKAPNFAFQGCQAVSFRAGEDGWVLEVKPDVGAESALVVMLFDGIRQCPLALAPAADVDLDGSGKVTEADFEAYLKPVKGEAAIKRRDLNGDGRLDYRDDYIFTANYLAAMSKVGKK
;
A
#
# COMPACT_ATOMS: atom_id res chain seq x y z
N MET A 1 -36.86 53.67 -0.15
CA MET A 1 -36.64 52.72 -1.26
C MET A 1 -36.47 51.33 -0.67
N CYS A 2 -37.57 50.59 -0.51
CA CYS A 2 -37.55 49.23 0.05
C CYS A 2 -37.12 48.23 -1.03
N GLN A 3 -35.94 47.61 -0.82
CA GLN A 3 -35.45 46.50 -1.63
C GLN A 3 -36.42 45.31 -1.49
N ARG A 4 -37.28 45.12 -2.50
CA ARG A 4 -37.96 43.85 -2.74
C ARG A 4 -36.93 42.86 -3.27
N LEU A 5 -36.15 42.24 -2.37
CA LEU A 5 -35.38 41.07 -2.73
C LEU A 5 -36.36 39.99 -3.20
N SER A 6 -36.24 39.63 -4.48
CA SER A 6 -37.11 38.68 -5.15
C SER A 6 -37.00 37.31 -4.49
N LEU A 7 -38.09 36.85 -3.86
CA LEU A 7 -38.24 35.53 -3.24
C LEU A 7 -37.84 34.39 -4.19
N ARG A 8 -37.95 34.60 -5.51
CA ARG A 8 -37.52 33.64 -6.55
C ARG A 8 -36.01 33.44 -6.59
N GLY A 9 -35.21 34.47 -6.29
CA GLY A 9 -33.76 34.36 -6.23
C GLY A 9 -33.28 33.52 -5.04
N ALA A 10 -33.93 33.69 -3.89
CA ALA A 10 -33.61 32.91 -2.68
C ALA A 10 -33.93 31.41 -2.86
N LEU A 11 -35.03 31.08 -3.52
CA LEU A 11 -35.45 29.69 -3.73
C LEU A 11 -34.55 28.97 -4.74
N LEU A 12 -34.15 29.66 -5.82
CA LEU A 12 -33.22 29.11 -6.82
C LEU A 12 -31.81 28.91 -6.24
N GLY A 13 -31.34 29.85 -5.41
CA GLY A 13 -30.06 29.73 -4.71
C GLY A 13 -30.02 28.55 -3.73
N SER A 14 -31.10 28.34 -2.97
CA SER A 14 -31.24 27.20 -2.07
C SER A 14 -31.27 25.86 -2.82
N LEU A 15 -31.98 25.79 -3.96
CA LEU A 15 -32.04 24.58 -4.78
C LEU A 15 -30.66 24.23 -5.37
N MET A 16 -29.89 25.21 -5.85
CA MET A 16 -28.53 24.98 -6.37
C MET A 16 -27.56 24.55 -5.27
N LEU A 17 -27.66 25.13 -4.07
CA LEU A 17 -26.84 24.72 -2.93
C LEU A 17 -27.16 23.29 -2.51
N CYS A 18 -28.44 22.90 -2.46
CA CYS A 18 -28.84 21.51 -2.21
C CYS A 18 -28.31 20.56 -3.29
N LEU A 19 -28.41 20.93 -4.58
CA LEU A 19 -27.92 20.07 -5.67
C LEU A 19 -26.40 19.84 -5.61
N LEU A 20 -25.64 20.82 -5.13
CA LEU A 20 -24.20 20.69 -4.90
C LEU A 20 -23.86 19.78 -3.71
N LEU A 21 -24.71 19.72 -2.69
CA LEU A 21 -24.53 18.83 -1.53
C LEU A 21 -24.91 17.37 -1.81
N PHE A 22 -25.71 17.11 -2.85
CA PHE A 22 -26.07 15.75 -3.29
C PHE A 22 -25.17 15.21 -4.41
N GLN A 23 -24.10 15.92 -4.79
CA GLN A 23 -23.08 15.32 -5.65
C GLN A 23 -22.46 14.15 -4.89
N PRO A 24 -22.47 12.91 -5.44
CA PRO A 24 -21.86 11.76 -4.79
C PRO A 24 -20.39 12.11 -4.57
N GLN A 25 -19.99 12.27 -3.32
CA GLN A 25 -18.59 12.36 -2.98
C GLN A 25 -17.98 11.04 -3.38
N GLN A 26 -17.29 11.01 -4.52
CA GLN A 26 -16.52 9.85 -4.90
C GLN A 26 -15.48 9.68 -3.79
N SER A 27 -15.71 8.66 -2.96
CA SER A 27 -14.75 8.20 -1.98
C SER A 27 -13.56 7.68 -2.78
N LEU A 28 -12.63 8.56 -3.10
CA LEU A 28 -11.39 8.21 -3.74
C LEU A 28 -10.55 7.53 -2.67
N ALA A 29 -10.64 6.19 -2.62
CA ALA A 29 -9.71 5.40 -1.85
C ALA A 29 -8.30 5.78 -2.31
N ALA A 30 -7.51 6.36 -1.40
CA ALA A 30 -6.17 6.79 -1.74
C ALA A 30 -5.36 5.57 -2.22
N PRO A 31 -4.64 5.68 -3.35
CA PRO A 31 -3.85 4.59 -3.87
C PRO A 31 -2.77 4.18 -2.87
N LEU A 32 -2.57 2.86 -2.74
CA LEU A 32 -1.71 2.26 -1.73
C LEU A 32 -0.68 1.34 -2.39
N LEU A 33 0.55 1.37 -1.88
CA LEU A 33 1.63 0.43 -2.23
C LEU A 33 2.02 -0.37 -0.99
N SER A 34 2.20 -1.67 -1.15
CA SER A 34 2.70 -2.54 -0.08
C SER A 34 3.79 -3.45 -0.60
N LEU A 35 4.76 -3.77 0.23
CA LEU A 35 5.90 -4.63 -0.04
C LEU A 35 5.79 -5.86 0.88
N ILE A 36 5.26 -6.93 0.33
CA ILE A 36 4.83 -8.15 1.03
C ILE A 36 5.93 -9.21 0.92
N PRO A 37 6.44 -9.78 2.03
CA PRO A 37 7.41 -10.87 1.97
C PRO A 37 6.83 -12.11 1.27
N ALA A 38 7.58 -12.67 0.32
CA ALA A 38 7.22 -13.88 -0.42
C ALA A 38 8.16 -15.07 -0.12
N GLY A 39 9.06 -14.94 0.86
CA GLY A 39 10.02 -15.99 1.29
C GLY A 39 11.40 -15.84 0.64
N SER A 40 12.44 -16.43 1.26
CA SER A 40 13.82 -16.54 0.73
C SER A 40 14.37 -15.30 0.02
N GLY A 41 14.26 -14.12 0.64
CA GLY A 41 14.74 -12.85 0.04
C GLY A 41 13.87 -12.30 -1.09
N SER A 42 12.67 -12.83 -1.30
CA SER A 42 11.67 -12.35 -2.26
C SER A 42 10.61 -11.49 -1.57
N PHE A 43 10.24 -10.37 -2.21
CA PHE A 43 9.24 -9.42 -1.75
C PHE A 43 8.36 -8.96 -2.92
N VAL A 44 7.05 -9.05 -2.78
CA VAL A 44 6.08 -8.62 -3.79
C VAL A 44 5.63 -7.19 -3.49
N LEU A 45 5.90 -6.28 -4.42
CA LEU A 45 5.33 -4.95 -4.44
C LEU A 45 3.91 -5.02 -5.00
N GLN A 46 2.90 -4.75 -4.18
CA GLN A 46 1.48 -4.83 -4.47
C GLN A 46 0.86 -3.43 -4.48
N GLY A 47 0.11 -3.11 -5.54
CA GLY A 47 -0.68 -1.88 -5.67
C GLY A 47 -2.16 -2.11 -5.39
N THR A 48 -2.81 -1.13 -4.75
CA THR A 48 -4.25 -1.12 -4.48
C THR A 48 -4.81 0.28 -4.76
N GLY A 49 -5.98 0.35 -5.38
CA GLY A 49 -6.67 1.61 -5.70
C GLY A 49 -5.98 2.41 -6.80
N PHE A 50 -5.21 1.78 -7.69
CA PHE A 50 -4.54 2.54 -8.74
C PHE A 50 -5.55 3.03 -9.77
N SER A 51 -5.59 4.34 -9.96
CA SER A 51 -6.38 4.99 -10.99
C SER A 51 -5.49 6.05 -11.64
N ASN A 52 -5.30 5.94 -12.95
CA ASN A 52 -4.49 6.87 -13.74
C ASN A 52 -3.05 7.04 -13.22
N VAL A 53 -2.41 5.97 -12.74
CA VAL A 53 -1.02 6.03 -12.27
C VAL A 53 -0.09 5.96 -13.49
N ALA A 54 0.58 7.06 -13.82
CA ALA A 54 1.56 7.11 -14.90
C ALA A 54 2.95 6.65 -14.47
N GLY A 55 3.28 6.78 -13.18
CA GLY A 55 4.60 6.40 -12.68
C GLY A 55 4.60 6.03 -11.21
N ILE A 56 5.62 5.27 -10.83
CA ILE A 56 5.92 4.86 -9.45
C ILE A 56 7.40 5.14 -9.22
N ASP A 57 7.70 5.88 -8.15
CA ASP A 57 9.05 6.27 -7.74
C ASP A 57 9.29 5.75 -6.32
N LEU A 58 10.29 4.87 -6.15
CA LEU A 58 10.52 4.09 -4.94
C LEU A 58 11.99 4.11 -4.54
N THR A 59 12.21 4.27 -3.24
CA THR A 59 13.49 4.01 -2.58
C THR A 59 13.30 2.85 -1.60
N ILE A 60 13.97 1.73 -1.87
CA ILE A 60 13.98 0.55 -1.02
C ILE A 60 15.32 0.51 -0.28
N THR A 61 15.29 0.50 1.05
CA THR A 61 16.48 0.31 1.88
C THR A 61 16.51 -1.13 2.38
N TYR A 62 17.66 -1.79 2.34
CA TYR A 62 17.80 -3.18 2.75
C TYR A 62 19.09 -3.42 3.54
N ASP A 63 19.10 -4.47 4.37
CA ASP A 63 20.30 -4.88 5.10
C ASP A 63 21.30 -5.55 4.16
N SER A 64 22.30 -4.79 3.71
CA SER A 64 23.34 -5.26 2.78
C SER A 64 24.29 -6.29 3.36
N SER A 65 24.29 -6.51 4.68
CA SER A 65 25.06 -7.59 5.31
C SER A 65 24.36 -8.95 5.22
N ARG A 66 23.05 -8.94 4.94
CA ARG A 66 22.18 -10.12 4.87
C ARG A 66 21.57 -10.36 3.49
N LEU A 67 21.46 -9.32 2.68
CA LEU A 67 20.82 -9.35 1.37
C LEU A 67 21.75 -8.69 0.35
N SER A 68 21.84 -9.29 -0.83
CA SER A 68 22.69 -8.81 -1.91
C SER A 68 22.02 -9.01 -3.26
N ASN A 69 22.65 -8.46 -4.30
CA ASN A 69 22.20 -8.63 -5.69
C ASN A 69 20.70 -8.37 -5.89
N PRO A 70 20.20 -7.15 -5.58
CA PRO A 70 18.80 -6.82 -5.78
C PRO A 70 18.39 -6.99 -7.25
N ARG A 71 17.33 -7.75 -7.47
CA ARG A 71 16.68 -7.97 -8.77
C ARG A 71 15.23 -7.53 -8.67
N LEU A 72 14.67 -7.06 -9.78
CA LEU A 72 13.26 -6.70 -9.85
C LEU A 72 12.65 -7.35 -11.10
N THR A 73 11.55 -8.05 -10.90
CA THR A 73 10.73 -8.63 -11.96
C THR A 73 9.38 -7.92 -11.97
N GLN A 74 8.94 -7.46 -13.13
CA GLN A 74 7.68 -6.73 -13.27
C GLN A 74 6.48 -7.66 -13.06
N GLY A 75 5.49 -7.20 -12.30
CA GLY A 75 4.26 -7.91 -12.01
C GLY A 75 3.15 -7.63 -13.04
N PRO A 76 2.04 -8.38 -12.99
CA PRO A 76 0.95 -8.25 -13.97
C PRO A 76 0.30 -6.86 -13.99
N LEU A 77 0.18 -6.18 -12.84
CA LEU A 77 -0.47 -4.87 -12.77
C LEU A 77 0.30 -3.81 -13.58
N ALA A 78 1.63 -3.89 -13.54
CA ALA A 78 2.48 -2.94 -14.25
C ALA A 78 2.83 -3.40 -15.67
N ARG A 79 2.22 -4.46 -16.23
CA ARG A 79 2.62 -5.04 -17.52
C ARG A 79 2.71 -3.98 -18.63
N GLY A 80 3.85 -3.96 -19.33
CA GLY A 80 4.13 -2.99 -20.41
C GLY A 80 4.74 -1.66 -19.94
N ALA A 81 4.80 -1.43 -18.62
CA ALA A 81 5.57 -0.32 -18.06
C ALA A 81 7.08 -0.48 -18.31
N VAL A 82 7.77 0.65 -18.43
CA VAL A 82 9.23 0.72 -18.47
C VAL A 82 9.76 0.80 -17.04
N THR A 83 10.74 -0.04 -16.72
CA THR A 83 11.33 -0.12 -15.39
C THR A 83 12.79 0.30 -15.43
N ALA A 84 13.19 1.20 -14.54
CA ALA A 84 14.58 1.58 -14.31
C ALA A 84 14.98 1.26 -12.86
N LEU A 85 16.21 0.77 -12.69
CA LEU A 85 16.77 0.40 -11.40
C LEU A 85 18.17 1.01 -11.21
N ASN A 86 18.40 1.61 -10.05
CA ASN A 86 19.75 1.99 -9.61
C ASN A 86 20.18 1.09 -8.45
N ARG A 87 21.26 0.33 -8.67
CA ARG A 87 21.85 -0.64 -7.73
C ARG A 87 23.24 -0.23 -7.26
N ASN A 88 23.62 1.03 -7.47
CA ASN A 88 25.00 1.49 -7.26
C ASN A 88 25.39 1.57 -5.78
N ASP A 89 24.40 1.66 -4.89
CA ASP A 89 24.61 1.85 -3.46
C ASP A 89 24.19 0.60 -2.68
N ALA A 90 25.14 -0.08 -2.06
CA ALA A 90 24.82 -1.23 -1.22
C ALA A 90 23.86 -0.81 -0.08
N GLY A 91 22.75 -1.55 0.05
CA GLY A 91 21.71 -1.26 1.04
C GLY A 91 20.65 -0.28 0.57
N THR A 92 20.75 0.26 -0.66
CA THR A 92 19.70 1.10 -1.27
C THR A 92 19.41 0.65 -2.70
N LEU A 93 18.14 0.56 -3.04
CA LEU A 93 17.65 0.26 -4.38
C LEU A 93 16.66 1.35 -4.79
N LEU A 94 17.01 2.15 -5.80
CA LEU A 94 16.07 3.10 -6.39
C LEU A 94 15.35 2.43 -7.55
N VAL A 95 14.03 2.53 -7.56
CA VAL A 95 13.17 1.91 -8.56
C VAL A 95 12.24 2.96 -9.14
N SER A 96 12.19 3.04 -10.47
CA SER A 96 11.21 3.84 -11.19
C SER A 96 10.46 2.93 -12.17
N ILE A 97 9.13 2.96 -12.13
CA ILE A 97 8.26 2.21 -13.04
C ILE A 97 7.35 3.22 -13.72
N ILE A 98 7.39 3.30 -15.05
CA ILE A 98 6.64 4.29 -15.84
C ILE A 98 5.67 3.53 -16.75
N GLY A 99 4.37 3.72 -16.55
CA GLY A 99 3.32 3.08 -17.33
C GLY A 99 2.93 3.90 -18.56
N ALA A 100 2.99 3.28 -19.73
CA ALA A 100 2.35 3.76 -20.95
C ALA A 100 1.72 2.55 -21.66
N PRO A 101 0.44 2.20 -21.37
CA PRO A 101 -0.61 3.01 -20.76
C PRO A 101 -0.52 3.15 -19.22
N ALA A 102 -1.33 4.06 -18.66
CA ALA A 102 -1.43 4.25 -17.21
C ALA A 102 -1.81 2.95 -16.48
N ILE A 103 -1.21 2.75 -15.31
CA ILE A 103 -1.42 1.60 -14.45
C ILE A 103 -2.73 1.79 -13.69
N ASN A 104 -3.63 0.81 -13.79
CA ASN A 104 -4.96 0.85 -13.20
C ASN A 104 -5.31 -0.48 -12.53
N GLY A 105 -6.02 -0.42 -11.39
CA GLY A 105 -6.56 -1.58 -10.69
C GLY A 105 -5.78 -1.96 -9.43
N ASN A 106 -5.86 -3.25 -9.09
CA ASN A 106 -5.25 -3.85 -7.90
C ASN A 106 -4.42 -5.05 -8.35
N GLY A 107 -3.24 -5.26 -7.75
CA GLY A 107 -2.41 -6.42 -8.11
C GLY A 107 -0.93 -6.23 -7.83
N PRO A 108 -0.13 -7.28 -8.09
CA PRO A 108 1.32 -7.20 -8.02
C PRO A 108 1.87 -6.25 -9.09
N VAL A 109 2.56 -5.21 -8.65
CA VAL A 109 3.30 -4.25 -9.47
C VAL A 109 4.66 -4.82 -9.87
N ALA A 110 5.38 -5.41 -8.92
CA ALA A 110 6.70 -6.00 -9.14
C ALA A 110 7.05 -7.01 -8.05
N THR A 111 8.08 -7.83 -8.28
CA THR A 111 8.72 -8.70 -7.28
C THR A 111 10.18 -8.30 -7.16
N VAL A 112 10.62 -7.94 -5.96
CA VAL A 112 12.01 -7.66 -5.61
C VAL A 112 12.62 -8.96 -5.07
N LEU A 113 13.74 -9.40 -5.63
CA LEU A 113 14.48 -10.57 -5.16
C LEU A 113 15.88 -10.17 -4.71
N PHE A 114 16.34 -10.78 -3.64
CA PHE A 114 17.70 -10.63 -3.11
C PHE A 114 18.34 -12.01 -2.96
N ASP A 115 19.64 -12.08 -3.18
CA ASP A 115 20.45 -13.22 -2.74
C ASP A 115 20.74 -13.06 -1.25
N GLN A 116 20.39 -14.06 -0.44
CA GLN A 116 20.69 -14.06 0.98
C GLN A 116 22.20 -14.25 1.23
N GLN A 117 22.75 -13.49 2.17
CA GLN A 117 24.12 -13.57 2.63
C GLN A 117 24.16 -13.93 4.12
N GLY A 118 24.82 -15.03 4.45
CA GLY A 118 24.88 -15.55 5.82
C GLY A 118 23.54 -16.11 6.33
N GLY A 119 23.49 -16.46 7.62
CA GLY A 119 22.27 -16.98 8.26
C GLY A 119 21.45 -15.88 8.91
N GLY A 120 20.18 -15.74 8.55
CA GLY A 120 19.23 -14.81 9.19
C GLY A 120 18.32 -14.10 8.19
N THR A 121 17.32 -13.39 8.73
CA THR A 121 16.35 -12.66 7.93
C THR A 121 16.82 -11.23 7.68
N GLY A 122 17.03 -10.88 6.41
CA GLY A 122 17.37 -9.51 6.03
C GLY A 122 16.20 -8.55 6.26
N GLN A 123 16.50 -7.36 6.77
CA GLN A 123 15.52 -6.28 6.93
C GLN A 123 15.36 -5.48 5.64
N ILE A 124 14.15 -5.04 5.35
CA ILE A 124 13.82 -4.21 4.21
C ILE A 124 12.83 -3.11 4.62
N SER A 125 12.99 -1.91 4.09
CA SER A 125 12.04 -0.82 4.21
C SER A 125 11.89 -0.12 2.87
N ALA A 126 10.76 0.54 2.63
CA ALA A 126 10.52 1.24 1.39
C ALA A 126 9.79 2.56 1.65
N ARG A 127 10.11 3.56 0.83
CA ARG A 127 9.41 4.84 0.76
C ARG A 127 9.27 5.26 -0.69
N GLY A 128 8.23 6.03 -1.01
CA GLY A 128 8.03 6.45 -2.38
C GLY A 128 6.73 7.18 -2.61
N SER A 129 6.39 7.26 -3.89
CA SER A 129 5.27 8.04 -4.39
C SER A 129 4.82 7.48 -5.71
N ILE A 130 3.57 7.76 -6.05
CA ILE A 130 3.04 7.57 -7.39
C ILE A 130 2.96 8.92 -8.09
N ILE A 131 2.92 8.88 -9.41
CA ILE A 131 2.76 10.03 -10.29
C ILE A 131 1.54 9.71 -11.13
N ASP A 132 0.54 10.59 -11.13
CA ASP A 132 -0.64 10.41 -11.98
C ASP A 132 -0.37 10.84 -13.44
N THR A 133 -1.33 10.60 -14.34
CA THR A 133 -1.23 11.00 -15.76
C THR A 133 -1.18 12.52 -15.98
N LEU A 134 -1.47 13.32 -14.95
CA LEU A 134 -1.30 14.78 -14.97
C LEU A 134 0.09 15.20 -14.49
N GLY A 135 0.93 14.25 -14.05
CA GLY A 135 2.25 14.50 -13.49
C GLY A 135 2.25 14.87 -12.01
N SER A 136 1.12 14.77 -11.31
CA SER A 136 1.03 15.11 -9.89
C SER A 136 1.61 13.98 -9.05
N LYS A 137 2.58 14.32 -8.20
CA LYS A 137 3.22 13.38 -7.27
C LYS A 137 2.34 13.21 -6.03
N GLN A 138 1.89 11.99 -5.76
CA GLN A 138 1.14 11.64 -4.56
C GLN A 138 2.01 10.75 -3.67
N ALA A 139 2.18 11.16 -2.41
CA ALA A 139 2.89 10.35 -1.44
C ALA A 139 2.09 9.06 -1.19
N VAL A 140 2.78 7.92 -1.19
CA VAL A 140 2.14 6.64 -0.92
C VAL A 140 2.72 6.04 0.35
N LEU A 141 1.84 5.60 1.23
CA LEU A 141 2.23 4.80 2.39
C LEU A 141 2.74 3.46 1.89
N ILE A 142 3.98 3.10 2.25
CA ILE A 142 4.58 1.82 1.85
C ILE A 142 4.79 0.96 3.06
N PHE A 143 4.16 -0.22 3.03
CA PHE A 143 4.29 -1.22 4.09
C PHE A 143 5.38 -2.21 3.71
N ALA A 144 6.47 -2.30 4.48
CA ALA A 144 7.48 -3.33 4.26
C ALA A 144 7.37 -4.40 5.34
N GLY A 145 7.05 -5.64 4.95
CA GLY A 145 7.12 -6.77 5.87
C GLY A 145 8.55 -7.29 6.03
N SER A 146 8.86 -7.85 7.20
CA SER A 146 10.08 -8.62 7.42
C SER A 146 9.94 -10.03 6.84
N SER A 147 10.94 -10.49 6.08
CA SER A 147 10.97 -11.88 5.61
C SER A 147 11.20 -12.79 6.81
N THR A 148 10.30 -13.73 7.09
CA THR A 148 10.52 -14.76 8.11
C THR A 148 10.92 -16.04 7.39
N ASP A 149 12.21 -16.33 7.32
CA ASP A 149 12.68 -17.64 6.87
C ASP A 149 12.48 -18.62 8.02
N THR A 150 11.40 -19.40 7.99
CA THR A 150 11.36 -20.65 8.73
C THR A 150 12.39 -21.55 8.07
N VAL A 151 13.54 -21.73 8.73
CA VAL A 151 14.55 -22.73 8.37
C VAL A 151 13.80 -24.06 8.22
N GLN A 152 13.55 -24.48 6.99
CA GLN A 152 13.01 -25.80 6.73
C GLN A 152 14.05 -26.78 7.28
N PRO A 153 13.68 -27.67 8.25
CA PRO A 153 14.62 -28.65 8.76
C PRO A 153 15.27 -29.37 7.59
N PRO A 154 16.59 -29.63 7.63
CA PRO A 154 17.26 -30.35 6.56
C PRO A 154 16.45 -31.61 6.27
N ALA A 155 15.99 -31.75 5.02
CA ALA A 155 15.18 -32.88 4.62
C ALA A 155 15.89 -34.15 5.08
N THR A 156 15.20 -34.95 5.91
CA THR A 156 15.72 -36.23 6.37
C THR A 156 16.19 -36.99 5.13
N PRO A 157 17.48 -37.39 5.03
CA PRO A 157 17.97 -38.07 3.85
C PRO A 157 17.07 -39.28 3.61
N ALA A 158 16.52 -39.37 2.41
CA ALA A 158 15.70 -40.51 2.01
C ALA A 158 16.50 -41.79 2.29
N PRO A 159 15.88 -42.82 2.89
CA PRO A 159 16.58 -44.07 3.19
C PRO A 159 17.21 -44.60 1.91
N SER A 160 18.53 -44.73 1.93
CA SER A 160 19.31 -45.24 0.81
C SER A 160 18.77 -46.61 0.41
N ALA A 161 18.37 -46.75 -0.85
CA ALA A 161 18.07 -48.05 -1.42
C ALA A 161 19.32 -48.96 -1.29
N PRO A 162 19.14 -50.26 -0.98
CA PRO A 162 20.24 -51.19 -0.80
C PRO A 162 21.12 -51.25 -2.06
N ALA A 163 22.42 -51.05 -1.85
CA ALA A 163 23.43 -51.04 -2.89
C ALA A 163 23.54 -52.42 -3.59
N SER A 164 23.48 -52.40 -4.92
CA SER A 164 23.98 -53.49 -5.76
C SER A 164 25.52 -53.59 -5.62
N PRO A 165 26.09 -54.80 -5.63
CA PRO A 165 27.53 -54.99 -5.43
C PRO A 165 28.33 -54.45 -6.63
N ALA A 166 29.23 -53.52 -6.36
CA ALA A 166 30.19 -53.00 -7.33
C ALA A 166 31.45 -53.87 -7.38
N SER A 167 31.83 -54.19 -8.60
CA SER A 167 33.08 -54.82 -9.03
C SER A 167 34.29 -53.92 -8.79
N ASN A 168 35.33 -54.50 -8.20
CA ASN A 168 36.66 -53.92 -8.04
C ASN A 168 37.31 -53.58 -9.40
N HIS A 169 37.81 -52.36 -9.55
CA HIS A 169 38.90 -52.07 -10.48
C HIS A 169 39.89 -51.10 -9.84
N ASP A 170 41.11 -51.59 -9.63
CA ASP A 170 42.29 -50.89 -9.15
C ASP A 170 42.78 -49.84 -10.17
N GLN A 171 43.17 -48.65 -9.68
CA GLN A 171 44.25 -47.89 -10.31
C GLN A 171 44.92 -46.90 -9.33
N PRO A 172 46.27 -46.85 -9.26
CA PRO A 172 47.02 -45.95 -8.38
C PRO A 172 47.65 -44.75 -9.12
N GLY A 173 47.86 -43.64 -8.40
CA GLY A 173 48.68 -42.48 -8.81
C GLY A 173 48.38 -41.28 -7.91
N VAL A 174 49.10 -41.06 -6.80
CA VAL A 174 50.35 -40.26 -6.67
C VAL A 174 50.23 -38.86 -7.26
N GLY A 175 50.24 -37.84 -6.40
CA GLY A 175 50.18 -36.43 -6.77
C GLY A 175 50.20 -35.49 -5.56
N GLU A 176 51.36 -35.46 -4.91
CA GLU A 176 51.79 -34.55 -3.84
C GLU A 176 51.95 -33.12 -4.38
N ASN A 177 51.46 -32.10 -3.65
CA ASN A 177 52.11 -30.77 -3.59
C ASN A 177 51.47 -29.87 -2.52
N ASP A 178 52.25 -29.66 -1.46
CA ASP A 178 52.24 -28.51 -0.57
C ASP A 178 52.61 -27.20 -1.30
N GLY A 179 52.19 -26.04 -0.78
CA GLY A 179 52.78 -24.79 -1.22
C GLY A 179 52.11 -23.46 -0.84
N VAL A 180 52.30 -23.06 0.42
CA VAL A 180 52.76 -21.71 0.87
C VAL A 180 51.91 -20.44 0.61
N ALA A 181 51.83 -19.63 1.67
CA ALA A 181 51.18 -18.33 1.83
C ALA A 181 51.93 -17.13 1.21
N ASP A 182 51.23 -15.99 0.99
CA ASP A 182 51.58 -14.67 1.57
C ASP A 182 50.47 -13.60 1.31
N PRO A 183 50.35 -12.54 2.14
CA PRO A 183 49.33 -11.49 2.03
C PRO A 183 49.87 -10.20 1.38
N GLY A 184 49.02 -9.51 0.59
CA GLY A 184 49.37 -8.25 -0.06
C GLY A 184 48.33 -7.16 0.17
N THR A 185 48.74 -6.09 0.86
CA THR A 185 47.95 -4.90 1.23
C THR A 185 48.16 -3.75 0.22
N THR A 186 47.26 -2.76 0.24
CA THR A 186 47.28 -1.36 -0.33
C THR A 186 46.67 -1.10 -1.73
N PRO A 187 46.28 0.15 -2.06
CA PRO A 187 45.51 1.13 -1.29
C PRO A 187 44.30 1.71 -2.06
N ALA A 188 43.51 2.54 -1.36
CA ALA A 188 42.32 3.25 -1.83
C ALA A 188 42.57 4.12 -3.08
N ARG A 189 41.66 4.02 -4.06
CA ARG A 189 41.60 4.91 -5.22
C ARG A 189 40.27 5.66 -5.23
N THR A 190 40.33 6.94 -4.84
CA THR A 190 39.27 7.92 -5.02
C THR A 190 39.11 8.20 -6.51
N GLY A 191 38.01 7.76 -7.10
CA GLY A 191 37.64 8.04 -8.49
C GLY A 191 36.18 8.47 -8.54
N ALA A 192 35.95 9.71 -8.96
CA ALA A 192 34.63 10.22 -9.31
C ALA A 192 34.01 9.28 -10.36
N ARG A 193 32.91 8.60 -10.00
CA ARG A 193 32.18 7.72 -10.92
C ARG A 193 31.09 8.50 -11.63
N ILE A 194 31.13 8.41 -12.94
CA ILE A 194 30.16 8.94 -13.88
C ILE A 194 28.84 8.15 -13.75
N LEU A 195 27.75 8.91 -13.72
CA LEU A 195 26.36 8.51 -13.63
C LEU A 195 25.93 7.74 -14.90
N GLY A 196 25.58 6.47 -14.76
CA GLY A 196 25.04 5.65 -15.84
C GLY A 196 24.03 4.64 -15.30
N GLY A 197 22.74 4.97 -15.38
CA GLY A 197 21.67 3.98 -15.23
C GLY A 197 21.49 3.25 -16.55
N SER A 198 21.40 1.91 -16.52
CA SER A 198 21.05 1.12 -17.70
C SER A 198 19.54 1.23 -17.95
N VAL A 199 19.15 1.87 -19.05
CA VAL A 199 17.79 1.83 -19.57
C VAL A 199 17.75 0.71 -20.61
N SER A 200 17.00 -0.36 -20.35
CA SER A 200 16.72 -1.39 -21.36
C SER A 200 15.51 -0.93 -22.17
N LEU A 201 15.75 -0.43 -23.38
CA LEU A 201 14.70 -0.14 -24.35
C LEU A 201 14.39 -1.40 -25.18
N PRO A 202 13.13 -1.69 -25.54
CA PRO A 202 12.85 -2.62 -26.62
C PRO A 202 13.33 -2.02 -27.95
N ALA A 203 14.03 -2.83 -28.76
CA ALA A 203 14.60 -2.43 -30.03
C ALA A 203 13.50 -2.02 -31.04
N ALA A 204 13.63 -0.82 -31.61
CA ALA A 204 12.88 -0.37 -32.77
C ALA A 204 13.86 0.27 -33.78
N GLU A 205 13.65 -0.07 -35.06
CA GLU A 205 14.42 0.35 -36.24
C GLU A 205 14.69 1.86 -36.31
N ALA A 206 15.89 2.21 -36.76
CA ALA A 206 16.30 3.57 -37.11
C ALA A 206 16.24 3.82 -38.62
N PRO A 207 16.02 5.07 -39.06
CA PRO A 207 16.69 5.58 -40.24
C PRO A 207 17.62 6.75 -39.92
N ALA A 208 18.69 6.80 -40.70
CA ALA A 208 19.84 7.68 -40.58
C ALA A 208 19.55 9.15 -40.91
N LEU A 209 20.22 10.06 -40.20
CA LEU A 209 20.46 11.44 -40.62
C LEU A 209 21.98 11.68 -40.68
N SER A 210 22.46 12.07 -41.86
CA SER A 210 23.83 12.50 -42.14
C SER A 210 23.89 14.02 -42.23
N GLY A 211 24.82 14.62 -41.46
CA GLY A 211 25.62 15.83 -41.70
C GLY A 211 24.97 17.13 -42.22
N GLY A 212 25.31 18.33 -41.75
CA GLY A 212 26.41 18.76 -40.90
C GLY A 212 26.64 20.27 -41.04
N GLY A 213 27.29 20.86 -40.04
CA GLY A 213 28.28 21.94 -40.17
C GLY A 213 27.82 23.37 -40.51
N VAL A 214 28.16 24.32 -39.63
CA VAL A 214 28.06 25.78 -39.88
C VAL A 214 29.41 26.43 -39.60
N ASN A 215 29.94 27.18 -40.60
CA ASN A 215 30.63 28.48 -40.47
C ASN A 215 31.03 29.04 -41.87
N PRO A 216 31.41 30.32 -42.04
CA PRO A 216 30.56 31.53 -41.98
C PRO A 216 30.73 32.45 -43.22
N SER A 217 29.96 33.54 -43.28
CA SER A 217 30.25 34.83 -43.96
C SER A 217 30.48 34.87 -45.48
N GLY A 218 29.70 35.71 -46.18
CA GLY A 218 30.02 36.12 -47.56
C GLY A 218 28.81 36.63 -48.34
N ALA A 219 28.81 37.93 -48.61
CA ALA A 219 27.84 38.64 -49.44
C ALA A 219 27.90 38.22 -50.92
N ILE A 220 26.79 38.39 -51.64
CA ILE A 220 26.62 39.12 -52.93
C ILE A 220 25.37 38.59 -53.68
N GLN A 221 24.50 39.55 -54.07
CA GLN A 221 23.70 39.71 -55.31
C GLN A 221 23.24 38.47 -56.10
N ASP A 222 22.15 38.47 -56.86
CA ASP A 222 21.08 39.39 -57.23
C ASP A 222 20.22 38.57 -58.22
N ARG A 223 19.00 39.03 -58.44
CA ARG A 223 18.14 38.76 -59.60
C ARG A 223 17.34 37.46 -59.77
N ASP A 224 16.05 37.77 -59.88
CA ASP A 224 15.08 37.40 -60.92
C ASP A 224 14.12 36.24 -60.67
N ALA A 225 12.85 36.62 -60.85
CA ALA A 225 11.61 35.93 -60.61
C ALA A 225 11.19 35.06 -61.83
N PRO A 226 9.90 34.79 -62.07
CA PRO A 226 9.07 33.74 -61.45
C PRO A 226 8.49 32.79 -62.52
N LEU A 227 8.21 31.51 -62.22
CA LEU A 227 7.29 30.70 -63.03
C LEU A 227 6.49 29.67 -62.21
N ALA A 228 5.32 29.37 -62.77
CA ALA A 228 4.07 28.83 -62.22
C ALA A 228 4.07 27.34 -61.78
N PRO A 229 2.97 26.84 -61.15
CA PRO A 229 2.87 25.49 -60.63
C PRO A 229 2.39 24.48 -61.68
N ALA A 230 3.02 23.31 -61.71
CA ALA A 230 2.63 22.18 -62.56
C ALA A 230 1.85 21.12 -61.76
N GLU A 231 0.63 20.91 -62.24
CA GLU A 231 -0.34 19.85 -61.97
C GLU A 231 0.15 18.49 -62.53
N ILE A 232 0.10 17.40 -61.75
CA ILE A 232 0.19 16.03 -62.29
C ILE A 232 -0.77 15.07 -61.55
N GLN A 233 -1.91 14.86 -62.20
CA GLN A 233 -2.52 13.58 -62.62
C GLN A 233 -2.74 12.43 -61.61
N GLN A 234 -4.03 12.19 -61.39
CA GLN A 234 -4.65 10.92 -61.00
C GLN A 234 -4.46 9.86 -62.12
N THR A 235 -4.24 8.60 -61.73
CA THR A 235 -4.39 7.45 -62.62
C THR A 235 -5.43 6.46 -62.09
N PRO A 236 -6.13 5.72 -62.98
CA PRO A 236 -7.37 5.02 -62.66
C PRO A 236 -7.21 3.51 -62.43
N THR A 237 -8.18 3.00 -61.67
CA THR A 237 -8.84 1.69 -61.63
C THR A 237 -8.44 0.60 -62.63
N VAL A 238 -8.17 -0.62 -62.12
CA VAL A 238 -8.56 -1.89 -62.75
C VAL A 238 -9.06 -2.86 -61.67
N GLY A 239 -10.29 -3.35 -61.82
CA GLY A 239 -10.89 -4.39 -60.98
C GLY A 239 -10.73 -5.80 -61.56
N ARG A 240 -10.87 -6.82 -60.70
CA ARG A 240 -11.15 -8.23 -61.06
C ARG A 240 -11.78 -8.97 -59.84
N PRO A 241 -12.64 -9.99 -60.04
CA PRO A 241 -13.84 -10.27 -59.25
C PRO A 241 -13.63 -11.25 -58.08
N PRO A 242 -14.67 -11.52 -57.25
CA PRO A 242 -14.53 -12.34 -56.06
C PRO A 242 -14.62 -13.83 -56.38
N VAL A 243 -13.67 -14.60 -55.87
CA VAL A 243 -13.77 -16.05 -55.79
C VAL A 243 -14.41 -16.39 -54.45
N GLU A 244 -15.66 -16.82 -54.54
CA GLU A 244 -16.44 -17.52 -53.53
C GLU A 244 -15.67 -18.76 -53.07
N LYS A 245 -15.34 -18.83 -51.77
CA LYS A 245 -14.75 -20.03 -51.16
C LYS A 245 -15.40 -20.32 -49.81
N ALA A 246 -16.27 -21.32 -49.87
CA ALA A 246 -16.59 -22.33 -48.86
C ALA A 246 -16.52 -21.93 -47.38
N THR A 247 -17.69 -21.87 -46.78
CA THR A 247 -17.99 -22.06 -45.35
C THR A 247 -17.25 -23.30 -44.82
N ALA A 248 -16.23 -23.08 -44.00
CA ALA A 248 -15.68 -24.09 -43.11
C ALA A 248 -16.18 -23.77 -41.69
N ASP A 249 -16.83 -24.78 -41.11
CA ASP A 249 -17.34 -24.82 -39.74
C ASP A 249 -16.21 -24.49 -38.74
N PRO A 250 -16.37 -23.52 -37.83
CA PRO A 250 -15.37 -23.27 -36.80
C PRO A 250 -15.43 -24.41 -35.79
N ALA A 251 -14.44 -25.31 -35.86
CA ALA A 251 -14.18 -26.29 -34.83
C ALA A 251 -14.08 -25.59 -33.47
N GLN A 252 -15.01 -25.93 -32.59
CA GLN A 252 -15.08 -25.48 -31.21
C GLN A 252 -13.79 -25.93 -30.48
N PRO A 253 -12.97 -25.01 -29.93
CA PRO A 253 -11.84 -25.39 -29.11
C PRO A 253 -12.36 -25.91 -27.77
N ASP A 254 -12.48 -27.22 -27.67
CA ASP A 254 -12.69 -27.90 -26.39
C ASP A 254 -11.45 -27.69 -25.49
N ASN A 255 -11.74 -27.26 -24.27
CA ASN A 255 -10.84 -27.16 -23.12
C ASN A 255 -9.81 -26.02 -23.15
N ALA A 256 -10.29 -24.78 -23.07
CA ALA A 256 -9.52 -23.74 -22.37
C ALA A 256 -9.46 -24.10 -20.86
N PRO A 257 -8.27 -24.15 -20.23
CA PRO A 257 -8.15 -24.37 -18.79
C PRO A 257 -9.00 -23.33 -18.04
N ALA A 258 -9.83 -23.81 -17.10
CA ALA A 258 -10.62 -22.94 -16.25
C ALA A 258 -9.67 -21.93 -15.57
N ALA A 259 -9.90 -20.64 -15.83
CA ALA A 259 -9.14 -19.57 -15.19
C ALA A 259 -9.25 -19.73 -13.67
N ASP A 260 -8.11 -19.69 -12.99
CA ASP A 260 -8.07 -19.76 -11.53
C ASP A 260 -9.03 -18.71 -10.95
N PRO A 261 -9.84 -19.08 -9.95
CA PRO A 261 -10.80 -18.17 -9.34
C PRO A 261 -10.06 -16.94 -8.80
N ALA A 262 -10.53 -15.76 -9.21
CA ALA A 262 -9.97 -14.49 -8.74
C ALA A 262 -9.93 -14.47 -7.20
N PRO A 263 -8.82 -14.02 -6.58
CA PRO A 263 -8.70 -13.99 -5.14
C PRO A 263 -9.82 -13.15 -4.52
N ALA A 264 -10.44 -13.68 -3.45
CA ALA A 264 -11.54 -13.03 -2.77
C ALA A 264 -11.14 -11.62 -2.29
N ALA A 265 -12.06 -10.66 -2.44
CA ALA A 265 -11.83 -9.28 -1.99
C ALA A 265 -11.56 -9.25 -0.47
N PRO A 266 -10.67 -8.35 0.00
CA PRO A 266 -10.40 -8.20 1.42
C PRO A 266 -11.69 -7.93 2.21
N ILE A 267 -11.88 -8.65 3.31
CA ILE A 267 -12.99 -8.40 4.23
C ILE A 267 -12.57 -7.23 5.14
N GLU A 268 -13.11 -6.04 4.87
CA GLU A 268 -12.89 -4.86 5.71
C GLU A 268 -13.79 -4.93 6.95
N ALA A 269 -13.20 -5.02 8.14
CA ALA A 269 -13.94 -4.91 9.39
C ALA A 269 -14.28 -3.44 9.65
N ALA A 270 -15.56 -3.10 9.73
CA ALA A 270 -15.99 -1.74 10.07
C ALA A 270 -15.47 -1.33 11.47
N SER A 271 -14.81 -0.17 11.54
CA SER A 271 -14.34 0.43 12.79
C SER A 271 -15.53 0.81 13.69
N VAL A 272 -15.29 0.94 15.01
CA VAL A 272 -16.36 1.37 15.93
C VAL A 272 -16.86 2.78 15.57
N LEU A 273 -15.96 3.69 15.18
CA LEU A 273 -16.33 5.01 14.71
C LEU A 273 -17.28 4.96 13.49
N GLU A 274 -17.01 4.09 12.52
CA GLU A 274 -17.90 3.91 11.35
C GLU A 274 -19.26 3.32 11.75
N ARG A 275 -19.30 2.48 12.79
CA ARG A 275 -20.59 2.01 13.36
C ARG A 275 -21.39 3.16 13.95
N PHE A 276 -20.76 4.11 14.64
CA PHE A 276 -21.43 5.33 15.12
C PHE A 276 -21.97 6.17 13.97
N ARG A 277 -21.16 6.36 12.93
CA ARG A 277 -21.56 7.12 11.73
C ARG A 277 -22.81 6.55 11.05
N THR A 278 -22.90 5.24 10.98
CA THR A 278 -23.99 4.50 10.31
C THR A 278 -25.12 4.09 11.25
N TYR A 279 -25.04 4.44 12.54
CA TYR A 279 -26.04 4.04 13.52
C TYR A 279 -27.36 4.77 13.33
N THR A 280 -28.43 4.00 13.08
CA THR A 280 -29.80 4.52 12.92
C THR A 280 -30.73 4.15 14.08
N GLY A 281 -30.19 3.50 15.12
CA GLY A 281 -30.96 3.10 16.31
C GLY A 281 -31.25 4.28 17.25
N GLN A 282 -31.92 3.98 18.37
CA GLN A 282 -32.24 5.00 19.36
C GLN A 282 -30.98 5.51 20.07
N ARG A 283 -30.73 6.83 19.98
CA ARG A 283 -29.69 7.55 20.71
C ARG A 283 -29.89 7.40 22.22
N SER A 284 -29.21 6.40 22.80
CA SER A 284 -29.32 5.95 24.19
C SER A 284 -27.98 5.38 24.65
N ALA A 285 -27.74 5.35 25.97
CA ALA A 285 -26.50 4.81 26.52
C ALA A 285 -26.29 3.34 26.11
N ALA A 286 -27.31 2.51 26.30
CA ALA A 286 -27.27 1.11 25.89
C ALA A 286 -27.01 0.95 24.37
N GLY A 287 -27.65 1.77 23.54
CA GLY A 287 -27.44 1.79 22.10
C GLY A 287 -25.99 2.08 21.73
N PHE A 288 -25.41 3.14 22.26
CA PHE A 288 -24.02 3.53 21.99
C PHE A 288 -22.99 2.56 22.56
N ILE A 289 -23.19 2.08 23.80
CA ILE A 289 -22.32 1.08 24.41
C ILE A 289 -22.30 -0.21 23.57
N SER A 290 -23.44 -0.62 23.02
CA SER A 290 -23.51 -1.83 22.18
C SER A 290 -22.64 -1.76 20.91
N LEU A 291 -22.33 -0.56 20.40
CA LEU A 291 -21.49 -0.39 19.22
C LEU A 291 -20.02 -0.77 19.48
N PHE A 292 -19.58 -0.69 20.74
CA PHE A 292 -18.27 -1.14 21.20
C PHE A 292 -18.20 -2.65 21.49
N ALA A 293 -19.32 -3.37 21.41
CA ALA A 293 -19.31 -4.81 21.59
C ALA A 293 -18.36 -5.46 20.55
N PRO A 294 -17.59 -6.49 20.97
CA PRO A 294 -16.75 -7.27 20.07
C PRO A 294 -17.55 -7.72 18.85
N GLY A 295 -17.14 -7.25 17.66
CA GLY A 295 -17.77 -7.70 16.43
C GLY A 295 -17.29 -9.09 16.05
N MET A 296 -18.09 -9.82 15.25
CA MET A 296 -17.71 -11.14 14.71
C MET A 296 -16.42 -11.11 13.86
N ASN A 297 -16.00 -9.94 13.38
CA ASN A 297 -14.83 -9.76 12.52
C ASN A 297 -13.62 -9.17 13.26
N GLN A 298 -13.52 -9.31 14.58
CA GLN A 298 -12.34 -8.86 15.32
C GLN A 298 -11.13 -9.74 15.02
N CYS A 299 -10.04 -9.13 14.53
CA CYS A 299 -8.78 -9.83 14.29
C CYS A 299 -8.02 -10.18 15.58
N PHE A 300 -8.34 -9.49 16.67
CA PHE A 300 -7.67 -9.60 17.95
C PHE A 300 -8.63 -9.21 19.07
N ARG A 301 -8.31 -9.63 20.30
CA ARG A 301 -8.86 -9.09 21.53
C ARG A 301 -7.98 -7.92 21.98
N GLN A 302 -8.58 -6.74 22.16
CA GLN A 302 -7.88 -5.54 22.61
C GLN A 302 -8.01 -5.38 24.14
N GLU A 303 -6.91 -5.08 24.83
CA GLU A 303 -6.91 -4.70 26.24
C GLU A 303 -6.10 -3.40 26.46
N PRO A 304 -6.69 -2.33 27.03
CA PRO A 304 -8.10 -2.18 27.40
C PRO A 304 -9.04 -2.28 26.19
N ALA A 305 -10.30 -2.69 26.43
CA ALA A 305 -11.30 -2.86 25.37
C ALA A 305 -11.54 -1.59 24.55
N VAL A 306 -11.37 -0.42 25.18
CA VAL A 306 -11.32 0.89 24.53
C VAL A 306 -10.05 1.61 24.98
N GLY A 307 -9.22 2.00 24.02
CA GLY A 307 -8.02 2.79 24.26
C GLY A 307 -8.32 4.28 24.29
N ILE A 308 -7.60 5.03 25.13
CA ILE A 308 -7.56 6.50 25.07
C ILE A 308 -6.19 6.91 24.55
N SER A 309 -6.12 7.71 23.49
CA SER A 309 -4.89 8.12 22.81
C SER A 309 -4.14 9.25 23.55
N THR A 310 -3.80 9.01 24.83
CA THR A 310 -2.94 9.90 25.62
C THR A 310 -1.45 9.61 25.44
N PRO A 311 -0.56 10.55 25.82
CA PRO A 311 0.87 10.26 25.90
C PRO A 311 1.15 9.05 26.79
N GLY A 312 1.81 8.03 26.22
CA GLY A 312 2.17 6.81 26.95
C GLY A 312 1.10 5.73 26.99
N SER A 313 -0.05 5.93 26.33
CA SER A 313 -1.06 4.88 26.17
C SER A 313 -0.49 3.69 25.39
N ILE A 314 -0.67 2.48 25.93
CA ILE A 314 -0.28 1.22 25.28
C ILE A 314 -1.50 0.30 25.29
N LEU A 315 -1.78 -0.30 24.14
CA LEU A 315 -2.85 -1.29 23.96
C LEU A 315 -2.21 -2.65 23.69
N ALA A 316 -2.66 -3.67 24.40
CA ALA A 316 -2.30 -5.06 24.14
C ALA A 316 -3.34 -5.70 23.21
N LEU A 317 -2.87 -6.25 22.09
CA LEU A 317 -3.69 -6.94 21.09
C LEU A 317 -3.35 -8.42 21.15
N THR A 318 -4.29 -9.24 21.60
CA THR A 318 -4.15 -10.70 21.62
C THR A 318 -4.75 -11.28 20.35
N ILE A 319 -3.89 -11.82 19.50
CA ILE A 319 -4.23 -12.38 18.20
C ILE A 319 -4.27 -13.92 18.37
N PRO A 320 -5.43 -14.57 18.15
CA PRO A 320 -5.53 -16.01 18.24
C PRO A 320 -4.52 -16.70 17.32
N ARG A 321 -3.85 -17.73 17.82
CA ARG A 321 -2.83 -18.43 17.05
C ARG A 321 -3.47 -19.36 16.03
N SER A 322 -3.31 -19.04 14.75
CA SER A 322 -3.63 -19.91 13.62
C SER A 322 -2.35 -20.51 13.05
N GLY A 323 -1.83 -21.58 13.63
CA GLY A 323 -0.59 -22.24 13.19
C GLY A 323 0.69 -21.71 13.86
N ASP A 324 1.86 -22.08 13.32
CA ASP A 324 3.15 -21.84 13.97
C ASP A 324 3.88 -20.58 13.52
N LYS A 325 3.44 -19.98 12.42
CA LYS A 325 4.06 -18.77 11.89
C LYS A 325 3.53 -17.54 12.64
N ALA A 326 4.41 -16.58 12.90
CA ALA A 326 4.02 -15.28 13.40
C ALA A 326 3.42 -14.41 12.27
N PRO A 327 2.36 -13.63 12.51
CA PRO A 327 1.89 -12.65 11.55
C PRO A 327 2.88 -11.51 11.35
N ASN A 328 2.88 -10.93 10.15
CA ASN A 328 3.52 -9.65 9.89
C ASN A 328 2.51 -8.53 10.09
N PHE A 329 2.98 -7.37 10.54
CA PHE A 329 2.11 -6.24 10.86
C PHE A 329 2.55 -4.97 10.16
N ALA A 330 1.57 -4.13 9.86
CA ALA A 330 1.72 -2.74 9.47
C ALA A 330 0.78 -1.88 10.32
N PHE A 331 1.14 -0.62 10.51
CA PHE A 331 0.47 0.27 11.45
C PHE A 331 0.14 1.61 10.80
N GLN A 332 -1.04 2.14 11.11
CA GLN A 332 -1.47 3.49 10.77
C GLN A 332 -2.11 4.12 12.01
N GLY A 333 -1.72 5.35 12.36
CA GLY A 333 -2.20 6.03 13.58
C GLY A 333 -1.69 5.39 14.88
N CYS A 334 -0.71 4.49 14.81
CA CYS A 334 -0.09 3.83 15.95
C CYS A 334 1.29 3.26 15.58
N GLN A 335 2.05 2.83 16.58
CA GLN A 335 3.38 2.23 16.45
C GLN A 335 3.46 0.93 17.25
N ALA A 336 4.20 -0.06 16.76
CA ALA A 336 4.50 -1.26 17.54
C ALA A 336 5.44 -0.93 18.71
N VAL A 337 5.15 -1.51 19.88
CA VAL A 337 5.99 -1.45 21.08
C VAL A 337 6.69 -2.78 21.31
N SER A 338 5.93 -3.88 21.31
CA SER A 338 6.48 -5.22 21.50
C SER A 338 5.63 -6.27 20.80
N PHE A 339 6.24 -7.41 20.47
CA PHE A 339 5.54 -8.56 19.88
C PHE A 339 6.11 -9.86 20.44
N ARG A 340 5.26 -10.72 20.98
CA ARG A 340 5.67 -11.97 21.64
C ARG A 340 4.60 -13.05 21.53
N ALA A 341 5.00 -14.31 21.71
CA ALA A 341 4.05 -15.37 21.98
C ALA A 341 3.51 -15.22 23.42
N GLY A 342 2.21 -15.46 23.59
CA GLY A 342 1.52 -15.60 24.87
C GLY A 342 0.75 -16.91 24.92
N GLU A 343 0.04 -17.15 26.02
CA GLU A 343 -0.74 -18.38 26.26
C GLU A 343 -1.90 -18.52 25.27
N ASP A 344 -2.65 -17.44 25.05
CA ASP A 344 -3.84 -17.41 24.17
C ASP A 344 -3.53 -17.06 22.71
N GLY A 345 -2.26 -16.89 22.36
CA GLY A 345 -1.81 -16.57 21.00
C GLY A 345 -0.72 -15.50 20.96
N TRP A 346 -0.66 -14.72 19.90
CA TRP A 346 0.35 -13.68 19.76
C TRP A 346 -0.10 -12.40 20.47
N VAL A 347 0.79 -11.80 21.27
CA VAL A 347 0.54 -10.54 21.97
C VAL A 347 1.35 -9.45 21.29
N LEU A 348 0.63 -8.51 20.69
CA LEU A 348 1.17 -7.32 20.04
C LEU A 348 0.81 -6.08 20.88
N GLU A 349 1.80 -5.40 21.41
CA GLU A 349 1.60 -4.13 22.10
C GLU A 349 1.79 -2.98 21.11
N VAL A 350 0.82 -2.08 21.05
CA VAL A 350 0.83 -0.90 20.18
C VAL A 350 0.65 0.38 20.99
N LYS A 351 1.31 1.44 20.54
CA LYS A 351 1.18 2.79 21.06
C LYS A 351 0.47 3.66 20.03
N PRO A 352 -0.78 4.09 20.28
CA PRO A 352 -1.47 5.01 19.39
C PRO A 352 -0.83 6.40 19.34
N ASP A 353 -1.01 7.10 18.22
CA ASP A 353 -0.64 8.52 18.10
C ASP A 353 -1.52 9.36 19.05
N VAL A 354 -0.95 10.40 19.65
CA VAL A 354 -1.66 11.22 20.63
C VAL A 354 -2.82 11.96 19.96
N GLY A 355 -4.01 11.86 20.54
CA GLY A 355 -5.23 12.49 20.01
C GLY A 355 -5.86 11.74 18.82
N ALA A 356 -5.35 10.57 18.44
CA ALA A 356 -5.96 9.78 17.38
C ALA A 356 -7.36 9.27 17.77
N GLU A 357 -8.32 9.46 16.85
CA GLU A 357 -9.68 8.88 16.88
C GLU A 357 -9.79 7.55 16.14
N SER A 358 -8.77 7.24 15.33
CA SER A 358 -8.69 5.99 14.59
C SER A 358 -7.24 5.55 14.49
N ALA A 359 -7.05 4.25 14.56
CA ALA A 359 -5.78 3.59 14.30
C ALA A 359 -6.09 2.23 13.68
N LEU A 360 -5.17 1.76 12.85
CA LEU A 360 -5.34 0.53 12.07
C LEU A 360 -4.09 -0.33 12.20
N VAL A 361 -4.30 -1.61 12.51
CA VAL A 361 -3.30 -2.65 12.38
C VAL A 361 -3.64 -3.47 11.15
N VAL A 362 -2.74 -3.52 10.19
CA VAL A 362 -2.84 -4.38 9.02
C VAL A 362 -2.04 -5.64 9.30
N MET A 363 -2.71 -6.79 9.32
CA MET A 363 -2.11 -8.09 9.58
C MET A 363 -1.95 -8.86 8.27
N LEU A 364 -0.73 -9.33 7.99
CA LEU A 364 -0.40 -10.18 6.86
C LEU A 364 -0.08 -11.59 7.39
N PHE A 365 -1.04 -12.49 7.23
CA PHE A 365 -0.91 -13.89 7.63
C PHE A 365 -1.36 -14.81 6.49
N ASP A 366 -2.64 -15.20 6.45
CA ASP A 366 -3.28 -15.95 5.34
C ASP A 366 -4.01 -15.03 4.36
N GLY A 367 -3.44 -13.85 4.14
CA GLY A 367 -4.07 -12.73 3.45
C GLY A 367 -3.90 -11.43 4.23
N ILE A 368 -4.44 -10.35 3.67
CA ILE A 368 -4.39 -9.02 4.27
C ILE A 368 -5.67 -8.81 5.07
N ARG A 369 -5.54 -8.57 6.37
CA ARG A 369 -6.66 -8.20 7.25
C ARG A 369 -6.43 -6.80 7.81
N GLN A 370 -7.46 -5.96 7.70
CA GLN A 370 -7.48 -4.63 8.29
C GLN A 370 -8.23 -4.68 9.62
N CYS A 371 -7.54 -4.34 10.70
CA CYS A 371 -7.99 -4.56 12.05
C CYS A 371 -7.99 -3.21 12.81
N PRO A 372 -9.09 -2.45 12.72
CA PRO A 372 -9.18 -1.14 13.36
C PRO A 372 -9.14 -1.27 14.88
N LEU A 373 -8.45 -0.34 15.54
CA LEU A 373 -8.41 -0.24 17.00
C LEU A 373 -9.67 0.49 17.51
N ALA A 374 -10.17 0.10 18.67
CA ALA A 374 -11.18 0.88 19.40
C ALA A 374 -10.46 1.95 20.24
N LEU A 375 -10.40 3.18 19.72
CA LEU A 375 -9.53 4.25 20.23
C LEU A 375 -10.19 5.62 20.15
N ALA A 376 -10.15 6.41 21.22
CA ALA A 376 -10.60 7.80 21.19
C ALA A 376 -9.57 8.77 21.79
N PRO A 377 -9.57 10.05 21.39
CA PRO A 377 -8.87 11.11 22.11
C PRO A 377 -9.39 11.23 23.54
N ALA A 378 -8.53 11.74 24.41
CA ALA A 378 -8.94 12.07 25.77
C ALA A 378 -9.93 13.23 25.76
N ALA A 379 -11.05 13.07 26.44
CA ALA A 379 -12.07 14.10 26.60
C ALA A 379 -12.58 14.13 28.04
N ASP A 380 -12.99 15.31 28.50
CA ASP A 380 -13.67 15.45 29.78
C ASP A 380 -15.14 15.05 29.63
N VAL A 381 -15.51 13.92 30.24
CA VAL A 381 -16.87 13.37 30.22
C VAL A 381 -17.57 13.48 31.57
N ASP A 382 -16.95 14.15 32.54
CA ASP A 382 -17.54 14.50 33.83
C ASP A 382 -18.36 15.78 33.67
N LEU A 383 -19.64 15.60 33.31
CA LEU A 383 -20.52 16.71 32.98
C LEU A 383 -21.11 17.40 34.21
N ASP A 384 -21.09 16.74 35.37
CA ASP A 384 -21.50 17.34 36.64
C ASP A 384 -20.33 17.96 37.43
N GLY A 385 -19.09 17.66 37.07
CA GLY A 385 -17.87 18.19 37.70
C GLY A 385 -17.58 17.55 39.06
N SER A 386 -18.13 16.36 39.33
CA SER A 386 -18.00 15.65 40.61
C SER A 386 -16.62 15.00 40.82
N GLY A 387 -15.78 14.97 39.79
CA GLY A 387 -14.52 14.22 39.72
C GLY A 387 -14.72 12.73 39.43
N LYS A 388 -15.94 12.30 39.10
CA LYS A 388 -16.29 10.90 38.82
C LYS A 388 -17.22 10.82 37.62
N VAL A 389 -16.93 9.88 36.73
CA VAL A 389 -17.81 9.58 35.60
C VAL A 389 -18.86 8.56 36.04
N THR A 390 -20.12 8.89 35.87
CA THR A 390 -21.28 8.09 36.29
C THR A 390 -22.33 7.99 35.19
N GLU A 391 -23.34 7.13 35.37
CA GLU A 391 -24.46 7.03 34.43
C GLU A 391 -25.23 8.36 34.30
N ALA A 392 -25.24 9.18 35.35
CA ALA A 392 -25.88 10.50 35.32
C ALA A 392 -25.20 11.44 34.31
N ASP A 393 -23.88 11.31 34.11
CA ASP A 393 -23.16 12.08 33.09
C ASP A 393 -23.59 11.67 31.68
N PHE A 394 -23.80 10.36 31.45
CA PHE A 394 -24.30 9.85 30.18
C PHE A 394 -25.71 10.37 29.90
N GLU A 395 -26.61 10.26 30.88
CA GLU A 395 -27.96 10.82 30.77
C GLU A 395 -27.93 12.34 30.52
N ALA A 396 -27.03 13.06 31.19
CA ALA A 396 -26.84 14.48 30.98
C ALA A 396 -26.40 14.77 29.54
N TYR A 397 -25.44 14.02 29.00
CA TYR A 397 -24.92 14.15 27.63
C TYR A 397 -26.01 13.94 26.56
N LEU A 398 -26.91 12.97 26.77
CA LEU A 398 -27.97 12.65 25.82
C LEU A 398 -29.10 13.69 25.77
N LYS A 399 -29.32 14.46 26.85
CA LYS A 399 -30.37 15.49 26.89
C LYS A 399 -30.15 16.56 25.82
N PRO A 400 -31.18 17.00 25.08
CA PRO A 400 -31.04 18.10 24.14
C PRO A 400 -30.52 19.36 24.83
N VAL A 401 -29.49 19.98 24.27
CA VAL A 401 -28.97 21.27 24.73
C VAL A 401 -29.35 22.40 23.80
N LYS A 402 -29.53 23.58 24.41
CA LYS A 402 -29.71 24.84 23.69
C LYS A 402 -28.69 25.83 24.22
N GLY A 403 -28.18 26.67 23.33
CA GLY A 403 -27.18 27.69 23.66
C GLY A 403 -25.75 27.24 23.38
N GLU A 404 -24.95 28.19 22.91
CA GLU A 404 -23.58 27.98 22.44
C GLU A 404 -22.66 27.42 23.53
N ALA A 405 -22.77 27.91 24.77
CA ALA A 405 -21.95 27.42 25.88
C ALA A 405 -22.20 25.94 26.20
N ALA A 406 -23.45 25.48 26.10
CA ALA A 406 -23.80 24.09 26.35
C ALA A 406 -23.37 23.17 25.20
N ILE A 407 -23.43 23.64 23.95
CA ILE A 407 -22.91 22.93 22.78
C ILE A 407 -21.39 22.80 22.89
N LYS A 408 -20.69 23.91 23.16
CA LYS A 408 -19.23 23.94 23.29
C LYS A 408 -18.69 23.00 24.37
N ARG A 409 -19.46 22.76 25.43
CA ARG A 409 -19.08 21.78 26.49
C ARG A 409 -19.20 20.33 26.03
N ARG A 410 -19.99 20.04 24.99
CA ARG A 410 -20.29 18.68 24.50
C ARG A 410 -19.71 18.38 23.12
N ASP A 411 -19.23 19.41 22.44
CA ASP A 411 -18.39 19.31 21.25
C ASP A 411 -16.99 18.87 21.69
N LEU A 412 -16.77 17.56 21.71
CA LEU A 412 -15.56 16.93 22.23
C LEU A 412 -14.44 16.89 21.18
N ASN A 413 -14.79 17.05 19.90
CA ASN A 413 -13.82 17.11 18.81
C ASN A 413 -13.43 18.56 18.43
N GLY A 414 -14.17 19.57 18.90
CA GLY A 414 -13.93 20.98 18.71
C GLY A 414 -14.37 21.55 17.35
N ASP A 415 -15.25 20.86 16.62
CA ASP A 415 -15.70 21.25 15.28
C ASP A 415 -16.93 22.18 15.25
N GLY A 416 -17.44 22.53 16.42
CA GLY A 416 -18.59 23.42 16.63
C GLY A 416 -19.94 22.73 16.45
N ARG A 417 -19.97 21.41 16.27
CA ARG A 417 -21.18 20.61 16.08
C ARG A 417 -21.28 19.57 17.19
N LEU A 418 -22.48 19.00 17.31
CA LEU A 418 -22.71 17.83 18.16
C LEU A 418 -23.17 16.71 17.24
N ASP A 419 -22.25 15.83 16.87
CA ASP A 419 -22.50 14.76 15.91
C ASP A 419 -22.03 13.37 16.39
N TYR A 420 -21.98 12.40 15.46
CA TYR A 420 -21.64 11.02 15.78
C TYR A 420 -20.19 10.87 16.28
N ARG A 421 -19.29 11.81 15.97
CA ARG A 421 -17.91 11.80 16.47
C ARG A 421 -17.90 12.15 17.95
N ASP A 422 -18.69 13.14 18.39
CA ASP A 422 -18.82 13.47 19.81
C ASP A 422 -19.48 12.31 20.57
N ASP A 423 -20.50 11.69 19.99
CA ASP A 423 -21.15 10.51 20.57
C ASP A 423 -20.16 9.35 20.75
N TYR A 424 -19.28 9.14 19.78
CA TYR A 424 -18.19 8.16 19.85
C TYR A 424 -17.17 8.50 20.93
N ILE A 425 -16.64 9.74 20.93
CA ILE A 425 -15.61 10.18 21.89
C ILE A 425 -16.15 10.13 23.32
N PHE A 426 -17.39 10.60 23.54
CA PHE A 426 -18.04 10.58 24.84
C PHE A 426 -18.17 9.14 25.36
N THR A 427 -18.75 8.26 24.54
CA THR A 427 -18.99 6.85 24.92
C THR A 427 -17.68 6.11 25.19
N ALA A 428 -16.64 6.34 24.37
CA ALA A 428 -15.33 5.75 24.56
C ALA A 428 -14.68 6.15 25.90
N ASN A 429 -14.67 7.44 26.22
CA ASN A 429 -14.12 7.96 27.47
C ASN A 429 -14.94 7.51 28.69
N TYR A 430 -16.27 7.44 28.56
CA TYR A 430 -17.16 6.87 29.58
C TYR A 430 -16.80 5.40 29.88
N LEU A 431 -16.68 4.55 28.85
CA LEU A 431 -16.32 3.14 29.02
C LEU A 431 -14.92 2.96 29.62
N ALA A 432 -13.96 3.77 29.17
CA ALA A 432 -12.61 3.76 29.71
C ALA A 432 -12.59 4.15 31.20
N ALA A 433 -13.37 5.15 31.61
CA ALA A 433 -13.52 5.55 33.01
C ALA A 433 -14.16 4.45 33.87
N MET A 434 -15.26 3.84 33.39
CA MET A 434 -15.97 2.77 34.10
C MET A 434 -15.11 1.51 34.29
N SER A 435 -14.27 1.17 33.31
CA SER A 435 -13.36 0.02 33.41
C SER A 435 -12.29 0.16 34.52
N LYS A 436 -11.90 1.40 34.86
CA LYS A 436 -10.94 1.67 35.95
C LYS A 436 -11.57 1.48 37.33
N VAL A 437 -12.88 1.71 37.45
CA VAL A 437 -13.59 1.56 38.73
C VAL A 437 -13.67 0.09 39.15
N GLY A 438 -13.87 -0.83 38.19
CA GLY A 438 -13.98 -2.27 38.47
C GLY A 438 -12.66 -3.02 38.68
N LYS A 439 -11.49 -2.38 38.48
CA LYS A 439 -10.16 -2.98 38.72
C LYS A 439 -9.55 -2.62 40.08
N LYS A 440 -10.26 -1.86 40.93
CA LYS A 440 -9.89 -1.63 42.33
C LYS A 440 -10.55 -2.65 43.23
#